data_AF-N1U692-F1
#
_entry.id   AF-N1U692-F1
#
_cell.length_a   1.000
_cell.length_b   1.000
_cell.length_c   1.000
_cell.angle_alpha   90.00
_cell.angle_beta   90.00
_cell.angle_gamma   90.00
#
_symmetry.space_group_name_H-M   'P 1'
#
loop_
_entity.id
_entity.type
_entity.pdbx_description
1 polymer ?
#
loop_
_entity_poly.entity_id
_entity_poly.type
_entity_poly.pdbx_seq_one_letter_code
_entity_poly.pdbx_strand_id
1 'polypeptide(L)'
;MIRKILFQSLILFCLSDCTGSKIEEPIAENYALYLLLTTTSFSCFPQTYTNPWSFTDTNGDVKAGFLNTPGSEVDYLDLISGNVQDNETNVAFSLTLGSIPDTIGVEGNSNITEYEWFYHFHQGENSFKIGIIPAPKGIPQQIPFQNLEVLVWRNLSFIGGCGNLNVQTNTANWICEKNTLPDLRELSKTESISVEATTQNKGIRYSDCR
;
A
#
# COMPACT_ATOMS: atom_id res chain seq x y z
N MET A 1 -26.68 -0.76 68.12
CA MET A 1 -25.96 -1.90 67.51
C MET A 1 -26.23 -2.08 66.00
N ILE A 2 -27.41 -1.69 65.48
CA ILE A 2 -27.82 -1.88 64.07
C ILE A 2 -26.94 -1.15 63.03
N ARG A 3 -26.41 0.05 63.34
CA ARG A 3 -25.70 0.92 62.39
C ARG A 3 -24.37 0.35 61.84
N LYS A 4 -23.74 -0.60 62.54
CA LYS A 4 -22.50 -1.27 62.06
C LYS A 4 -22.77 -2.40 61.06
N ILE A 5 -23.91 -3.07 61.20
CA ILE A 5 -24.28 -4.23 60.35
C ILE A 5 -24.61 -3.73 58.92
N LEU A 6 -25.43 -2.69 58.80
CA LEU A 6 -25.78 -2.06 57.52
C LEU A 6 -24.56 -1.59 56.71
N PHE A 7 -23.51 -1.09 57.38
CA PHE A 7 -22.30 -0.63 56.70
C PHE A 7 -21.46 -1.80 56.14
N GLN A 8 -21.42 -2.94 56.84
CA GLN A 8 -20.75 -4.15 56.35
C GLN A 8 -21.55 -4.80 55.20
N SER A 9 -22.89 -4.78 55.26
CA SER A 9 -23.74 -5.25 54.15
C SER A 9 -23.57 -4.41 52.88
N LEU A 10 -23.43 -3.08 53.01
CA LEU A 10 -23.24 -2.19 51.87
C LEU A 10 -21.88 -2.41 51.18
N ILE A 11 -20.82 -2.61 51.96
CA ILE A 11 -19.48 -2.92 51.44
C ILE A 11 -19.45 -4.27 50.71
N LEU A 12 -20.20 -5.28 51.20
CA LEU A 12 -20.30 -6.57 50.52
C LEU A 12 -20.97 -6.46 49.15
N PHE A 13 -22.02 -5.64 49.02
CA PHE A 13 -22.69 -5.39 47.74
C PHE A 13 -21.80 -4.64 46.73
N CYS A 14 -20.99 -3.68 47.20
CA CYS A 14 -20.03 -2.99 46.31
C CYS A 14 -18.89 -3.91 45.82
N LEU A 15 -18.62 -5.03 46.50
CA LEU A 15 -17.58 -5.99 46.07
C LEU A 15 -18.11 -7.07 45.11
N SER A 16 -19.43 -7.31 45.07
CA SER A 16 -20.02 -8.29 44.13
C SER A 16 -20.16 -7.78 42.68
N ASP A 17 -20.22 -6.46 42.46
CA ASP A 17 -20.31 -5.88 41.10
C ASP A 17 -18.94 -5.70 40.41
N CYS A 18 -17.83 -6.08 41.05
CA CYS A 18 -16.50 -6.10 40.42
C CYS A 18 -16.11 -7.45 39.78
N THR A 19 -16.98 -8.47 39.83
CA THR A 19 -16.76 -9.76 39.14
C THR A 19 -17.64 -9.86 37.90
N GLY A 20 -17.24 -9.11 36.88
CA GLY A 20 -18.00 -9.00 35.64
C GLY A 20 -17.29 -8.12 34.63
N SER A 21 -16.08 -8.50 34.22
CA SER A 21 -15.50 -8.00 32.98
C SER A 21 -16.34 -8.51 31.80
N LYS A 22 -17.51 -7.88 31.61
CA LYS A 22 -18.07 -7.75 30.27
C LYS A 22 -17.01 -7.00 29.50
N ILE A 23 -16.22 -7.76 28.73
CA ILE A 23 -15.62 -7.24 27.52
C ILE A 23 -16.82 -6.67 26.76
N GLU A 24 -16.91 -5.34 26.67
CA GLU A 24 -17.89 -4.72 25.80
C GLU A 24 -17.53 -5.19 24.40
N GLU A 25 -18.27 -6.16 23.88
CA GLU A 25 -18.19 -6.52 22.47
C GLU A 25 -18.43 -5.21 21.71
N PRO A 26 -17.48 -4.74 20.89
CA PRO A 26 -17.62 -3.46 20.22
C PRO A 26 -18.90 -3.53 19.38
N ILE A 27 -19.81 -2.58 19.63
CA ILE A 27 -21.07 -2.43 18.90
C ILE A 27 -20.76 -2.62 17.41
N ALA A 28 -21.48 -3.48 16.71
CA ALA A 28 -21.09 -3.93 15.37
C ALA A 28 -20.84 -2.77 14.37
N GLU A 29 -21.53 -1.65 14.57
CA GLU A 29 -21.34 -0.38 13.87
C GLU A 29 -19.94 0.23 14.10
N ASN A 30 -19.46 0.24 15.36
CA ASN A 30 -18.08 0.62 15.69
C ASN A 30 -17.07 -0.39 15.15
N TYR A 31 -17.37 -1.70 15.14
CA TYR A 31 -16.46 -2.70 14.58
C TYR A 31 -16.30 -2.56 13.07
N ALA A 32 -17.39 -2.30 12.33
CA ALA A 32 -17.33 -2.01 10.91
C ALA A 32 -16.58 -0.70 10.60
N LEU A 33 -16.82 0.36 11.39
CA LEU A 33 -16.09 1.63 11.27
C LEU A 33 -14.59 1.45 11.59
N TYR A 34 -14.26 0.69 12.62
CA TYR A 34 -12.88 0.38 13.02
C TYR A 34 -12.16 -0.43 11.94
N LEU A 35 -12.80 -1.48 11.42
CA LEU A 35 -12.27 -2.25 10.29
C LEU A 35 -12.01 -1.36 9.09
N LEU A 36 -12.99 -0.51 8.69
CA LEU A 36 -12.84 0.45 7.61
C LEU A 36 -11.60 1.34 7.84
N LEU A 37 -11.50 1.99 8.99
CA LEU A 37 -10.38 2.84 9.38
C LEU A 37 -9.02 2.12 9.40
N THR A 38 -8.98 0.80 9.64
CA THR A 38 -7.73 0.00 9.59
C THR A 38 -7.39 -0.59 8.22
N THR A 39 -8.30 -0.56 7.25
CA THR A 39 -8.16 -1.27 5.96
C THR A 39 -8.24 -0.36 4.73
N THR A 40 -8.85 0.82 4.80
CA THR A 40 -8.88 1.77 3.67
C THR A 40 -7.54 2.49 3.53
N SER A 41 -6.92 2.44 2.34
CA SER A 41 -5.91 3.45 1.96
C SER A 41 -6.59 4.75 1.54
N PHE A 42 -5.91 5.87 1.76
CA PHE A 42 -6.29 7.14 1.15
C PHE A 42 -5.75 7.17 -0.28
N SER A 43 -6.58 7.58 -1.25
CA SER A 43 -6.11 7.79 -2.62
C SER A 43 -5.03 8.88 -2.64
N CYS A 44 -3.90 8.61 -3.28
CA CYS A 44 -2.82 9.60 -3.42
C CYS A 44 -3.33 10.83 -4.19
N PHE A 45 -2.99 12.02 -3.71
CA PHE A 45 -3.40 13.26 -4.36
C PHE A 45 -2.59 13.48 -5.65
N PRO A 46 -3.23 13.53 -6.83
CA PRO A 46 -2.50 13.62 -8.09
C PRO A 46 -1.85 14.99 -8.28
N GLN A 47 -0.56 14.98 -8.61
CA GLN A 47 0.24 16.16 -8.94
C GLN A 47 0.18 16.45 -10.44
N THR A 48 0.41 17.69 -10.87
CA THR A 48 0.54 18.02 -12.30
C THR A 48 1.68 17.22 -12.94
N TYR A 49 1.38 16.48 -14.01
CA TYR A 49 2.40 15.77 -14.76
C TYR A 49 3.07 16.73 -15.75
N THR A 50 4.40 16.70 -15.80
CA THR A 50 5.19 17.41 -16.81
C THR A 50 6.44 16.58 -17.03
N ASN A 51 6.72 16.19 -18.27
CA ASN A 51 7.83 15.31 -18.60
C ASN A 51 9.17 16.08 -18.73
N PRO A 52 10.27 15.65 -18.10
CA PRO A 52 10.40 14.55 -17.15
C PRO A 52 9.81 14.91 -15.77
N TRP A 53 9.12 13.97 -15.15
CA TRP A 53 8.51 14.16 -13.83
C TRP A 53 9.34 13.48 -12.74
N SER A 54 9.45 14.09 -11.56
CA SER A 54 10.19 13.53 -10.43
C SER A 54 9.62 13.99 -9.11
N PHE A 55 9.74 13.15 -8.09
CA PHE A 55 9.32 13.46 -6.72
C PHE A 55 10.37 13.03 -5.68
N THR A 56 10.24 13.58 -4.48
CA THR A 56 10.98 13.19 -3.28
C THR A 56 10.03 13.19 -2.08
N ASP A 57 10.20 12.23 -1.18
CA ASP A 57 9.45 12.12 0.07
C ASP A 57 10.36 12.31 1.30
N THR A 58 9.75 12.49 2.46
CA THR A 58 10.38 12.38 3.77
C THR A 58 10.34 10.92 4.20
N ASN A 59 11.49 10.36 4.53
CA ASN A 59 11.58 9.01 5.09
C ASN A 59 10.64 8.84 6.30
N GLY A 60 9.79 7.83 6.24
CA GLY A 60 8.82 7.47 7.28
C GLY A 60 7.42 8.07 7.13
N ASP A 61 7.01 8.63 5.99
CA ASP A 61 5.62 9.12 5.76
C ASP A 61 4.63 8.00 5.37
N VAL A 62 5.03 6.73 5.54
CA VAL A 62 4.18 5.55 5.38
C VAL A 62 3.02 5.59 6.39
N LYS A 63 1.78 5.51 5.89
CA LYS A 63 0.56 5.44 6.70
C LYS A 63 0.11 3.99 6.91
N ALA A 64 -0.46 3.67 8.07
CA ALA A 64 -0.85 2.30 8.46
C ALA A 64 -2.34 2.24 8.90
N GLY A 65 -3.23 2.49 7.95
CA GLY A 65 -4.62 2.87 8.27
C GLY A 65 -4.67 4.15 9.12
N PHE A 66 -5.80 4.41 9.76
CA PHE A 66 -6.02 5.62 10.56
C PHE A 66 -5.52 5.52 12.01
N LEU A 67 -5.32 4.30 12.53
CA LEU A 67 -5.07 4.05 13.96
C LEU A 67 -3.82 3.22 14.28
N ASN A 68 -3.09 2.71 13.29
CA ASN A 68 -1.86 1.96 13.54
C ASN A 68 -0.63 2.81 13.23
N THR A 69 0.48 2.48 13.87
CA THR A 69 1.82 2.95 13.49
C THR A 69 2.47 1.88 12.60
N PRO A 70 3.22 2.25 11.55
CA PRO A 70 4.01 1.28 10.78
C PRO A 70 4.94 0.45 11.67
N GLY A 71 4.99 -0.85 11.43
CA GLY A 71 5.98 -1.72 12.06
C GLY A 71 7.34 -1.62 11.36
N SER A 72 8.39 -2.17 11.98
CA SER A 72 9.73 -2.26 11.34
C SER A 72 9.74 -3.15 10.07
N GLU A 73 8.68 -3.93 9.85
CA GLU A 73 8.48 -4.79 8.69
C GLU A 73 7.82 -4.06 7.50
N VAL A 74 7.86 -2.72 7.45
CA VAL A 74 7.15 -1.87 6.45
C VAL A 74 8.10 -0.88 5.73
N ASP A 75 9.38 -0.83 6.09
CA ASP A 75 10.39 0.13 5.61
C ASP A 75 10.62 0.12 4.08
N TYR A 76 10.36 -1.00 3.40
CA TYR A 76 10.44 -1.09 1.93
C TYR A 76 9.25 -0.47 1.18
N LEU A 77 8.24 0.09 1.88
CA LEU A 77 7.15 0.86 1.25
C LEU A 77 7.43 2.36 1.21
N ASP A 78 8.39 2.83 2.00
CA ASP A 78 8.72 4.25 2.15
C ASP A 78 9.21 4.84 0.83
N LEU A 79 8.41 5.72 0.22
CA LEU A 79 8.58 6.21 -1.16
C LEU A 79 9.63 7.33 -1.27
N ILE A 80 10.88 7.06 -0.92
CA ILE A 80 11.95 8.09 -0.85
C ILE A 80 12.02 9.03 -2.07
N SER A 81 11.99 8.49 -3.29
CA SER A 81 11.96 9.31 -4.52
C SER A 81 11.64 8.50 -5.78
N GLY A 82 11.33 9.18 -6.88
CA GLY A 82 11.19 8.53 -8.17
C GLY A 82 11.21 9.50 -9.35
N ASN A 83 11.32 8.95 -10.55
CA ASN A 83 11.41 9.69 -11.80
C ASN A 83 10.75 8.93 -12.96
N VAL A 84 10.08 9.68 -13.84
CA VAL A 84 9.50 9.23 -15.10
C VAL A 84 10.11 10.04 -16.24
N GLN A 85 10.57 9.35 -17.28
CA GLN A 85 11.05 9.96 -18.53
C GLN A 85 10.29 9.34 -19.71
N ASP A 86 9.36 10.11 -20.26
CA ASP A 86 8.53 9.73 -21.40
C ASP A 86 9.19 10.18 -22.71
N ASN A 87 9.80 9.23 -23.44
CA ASN A 87 10.50 9.46 -24.71
C ASN A 87 9.65 9.00 -25.90
N GLU A 88 10.07 9.30 -27.13
CA GLU A 88 9.32 8.88 -28.33
C GLU A 88 9.12 7.35 -28.44
N THR A 89 10.13 6.57 -28.03
CA THR A 89 10.16 5.11 -28.18
C THR A 89 9.75 4.33 -26.93
N ASN A 90 9.98 4.89 -25.73
CA ASN A 90 9.75 4.19 -24.47
C ASN A 90 9.45 5.17 -23.32
N VAL A 91 9.04 4.61 -22.18
CA VAL A 91 8.94 5.35 -20.92
C VAL A 91 9.83 4.66 -19.89
N ALA A 92 10.81 5.39 -19.37
CA ALA A 92 11.72 4.92 -18.33
C ALA A 92 11.24 5.37 -16.96
N PHE A 93 11.33 4.47 -15.99
CA PHE A 93 10.90 4.67 -14.61
C PHE A 93 12.04 4.35 -13.65
N SER A 94 12.13 5.13 -12.59
CA SER A 94 13.01 4.89 -11.44
C SER A 94 12.22 5.10 -10.16
N LEU A 95 12.37 4.20 -9.19
CA LEU A 95 11.69 4.26 -7.90
C LEU A 95 12.69 3.86 -6.80
N THR A 96 12.97 4.78 -5.87
CA THR A 96 13.81 4.53 -4.70
C THR A 96 12.93 4.38 -3.48
N LEU A 97 13.11 3.27 -2.78
CA LEU A 97 12.38 2.89 -1.58
C LEU A 97 13.27 3.03 -0.32
N GLY A 98 12.68 3.03 0.88
CA GLY A 98 13.44 3.06 2.15
C GLY A 98 14.44 1.91 2.25
N SER A 99 13.98 0.72 1.86
CA SER A 99 14.81 -0.47 1.58
C SER A 99 14.22 -1.31 0.44
N ILE A 100 15.04 -2.17 -0.18
CA ILE A 100 14.56 -3.26 -1.05
C ILE A 100 15.08 -4.59 -0.48
N PRO A 101 14.22 -5.57 -0.17
CA PRO A 101 14.65 -6.88 0.31
C PRO A 101 15.18 -7.75 -0.84
N ASP A 102 16.15 -8.62 -0.57
CA ASP A 102 16.67 -9.58 -1.55
C ASP A 102 15.56 -10.48 -2.14
N THR A 103 14.65 -10.93 -1.28
CA THR A 103 13.50 -11.78 -1.63
C THR A 103 12.21 -11.27 -1.04
N ILE A 104 11.12 -11.53 -1.73
CA ILE A 104 9.75 -11.18 -1.33
C ILE A 104 8.87 -12.44 -1.31
N GLY A 105 8.01 -12.52 -0.29
CA GLY A 105 7.04 -13.60 -0.16
C GLY A 105 5.85 -13.37 -1.09
N VAL A 106 5.39 -14.43 -1.75
CA VAL A 106 4.23 -14.44 -2.63
C VAL A 106 3.39 -15.69 -2.30
N GLU A 107 2.07 -15.62 -2.52
CA GLU A 107 1.11 -16.72 -2.87
C GLU A 107 -0.19 -16.80 -2.03
N GLY A 108 -1.15 -17.59 -2.51
CA GLY A 108 -2.58 -17.54 -2.17
C GLY A 108 -3.03 -18.28 -0.91
N ASN A 109 -2.68 -17.77 0.27
CA ASN A 109 -3.43 -18.04 1.50
C ASN A 109 -3.70 -16.73 2.27
N SER A 110 -4.83 -16.65 2.99
CA SER A 110 -5.48 -15.43 3.50
C SER A 110 -4.72 -14.61 4.56
N ASN A 111 -3.44 -14.91 4.82
CA ASN A 111 -2.60 -14.27 5.83
C ASN A 111 -1.32 -13.65 5.23
N ILE A 112 -1.26 -13.52 3.89
CA ILE A 112 -0.03 -13.18 3.16
C ILE A 112 -0.04 -11.72 2.70
N THR A 113 1.15 -11.15 2.71
CA THR A 113 1.40 -9.74 2.45
C THR A 113 1.48 -9.45 0.94
N GLU A 114 0.43 -8.86 0.37
CA GLU A 114 0.42 -8.37 -1.01
C GLU A 114 1.18 -7.05 -1.10
N TYR A 115 2.03 -6.88 -2.11
CA TYR A 115 2.81 -5.65 -2.32
C TYR A 115 2.47 -5.06 -3.67
N GLU A 116 2.20 -3.76 -3.71
CA GLU A 116 1.90 -3.08 -4.95
C GLU A 116 2.56 -1.70 -4.99
N TRP A 117 3.37 -1.42 -6.01
CA TRP A 117 3.92 -0.08 -6.25
C TRP A 117 3.49 0.41 -7.64
N PHE A 118 2.81 1.54 -7.70
CA PHE A 118 2.19 2.06 -8.92
C PHE A 118 2.56 3.50 -9.22
N TYR A 119 2.77 3.79 -10.50
CA TYR A 119 2.55 5.10 -11.09
C TYR A 119 1.14 5.12 -11.70
N HIS A 120 0.32 6.07 -11.26
CA HIS A 120 -1.02 6.34 -11.78
C HIS A 120 -0.98 7.61 -12.61
N PHE A 121 -1.34 7.54 -13.89
CA PHE A 121 -1.49 8.70 -14.76
C PHE A 121 -2.96 8.93 -15.08
N HIS A 122 -3.42 10.17 -14.93
CA HIS A 122 -4.81 10.56 -15.10
C HIS A 122 -4.99 11.46 -16.33
N GLN A 123 -6.03 11.21 -17.11
CA GLN A 123 -6.32 11.88 -18.37
C GLN A 123 -7.85 11.99 -18.58
N GLY A 124 -8.50 12.88 -17.84
CA GLY A 124 -9.96 12.97 -17.81
C GLY A 124 -10.58 11.66 -17.31
N GLU A 125 -11.43 11.03 -18.12
CA GLU A 125 -12.02 9.71 -17.82
C GLU A 125 -11.05 8.53 -18.04
N ASN A 126 -9.93 8.76 -18.73
CA ASN A 126 -8.91 7.73 -18.94
C ASN A 126 -7.86 7.72 -17.84
N SER A 127 -7.31 6.55 -17.56
CA SER A 127 -6.19 6.36 -16.64
C SER A 127 -5.27 5.24 -17.10
N PHE A 128 -3.97 5.41 -16.81
CA PHE A 128 -2.97 4.35 -16.89
C PHE A 128 -2.47 4.03 -15.49
N LYS A 129 -2.44 2.75 -15.13
CA LYS A 129 -1.71 2.25 -13.95
C LYS A 129 -0.52 1.45 -14.46
N ILE A 130 0.68 1.78 -14.02
CA ILE A 130 1.92 1.08 -14.36
C ILE A 130 2.59 0.73 -13.06
N GLY A 131 2.88 -0.55 -12.80
CA GLY A 131 3.48 -0.89 -11.52
C GLY A 131 3.99 -2.29 -11.36
N ILE A 132 4.65 -2.47 -10.24
CA ILE A 132 5.32 -3.67 -9.80
C ILE A 132 4.33 -4.45 -8.94
N ILE A 133 3.98 -5.66 -9.34
CA ILE A 133 3.17 -6.58 -8.53
C ILE A 133 3.80 -7.98 -8.44
N PRO A 134 3.57 -8.72 -7.35
CA PRO A 134 3.91 -10.13 -7.29
C PRO A 134 3.00 -10.93 -8.22
N ALA A 135 3.59 -11.67 -9.15
CA ALA A 135 2.85 -12.58 -10.02
C ALA A 135 2.10 -13.63 -9.17
N PRO A 136 0.77 -13.77 -9.31
CA PRO A 136 -0.01 -14.68 -8.48
C PRO A 136 0.39 -16.14 -8.78
N LYS A 137 0.94 -16.81 -7.78
CA LYS A 137 1.28 -18.25 -7.82
C LYS A 137 0.50 -19.01 -6.72
N GLY A 138 0.36 -20.34 -6.86
CA GLY A 138 -0.61 -21.16 -6.12
C GLY A 138 -0.12 -22.02 -4.95
N ILE A 139 1.14 -21.93 -4.52
CA ILE A 139 1.80 -22.68 -3.43
C ILE A 139 2.04 -21.70 -2.23
N PRO A 140 3.07 -21.84 -1.37
CA PRO A 140 3.77 -20.65 -0.83
C PRO A 140 5.28 -20.62 -1.16
N GLN A 141 5.81 -19.46 -1.60
CA GLN A 141 7.21 -19.31 -2.00
C GLN A 141 7.80 -17.91 -1.75
N GLN A 142 9.14 -17.86 -1.68
CA GLN A 142 9.94 -16.64 -1.76
C GLN A 142 10.49 -16.51 -3.17
N ILE A 143 10.43 -15.31 -3.77
CA ILE A 143 11.08 -15.00 -5.05
C ILE A 143 12.07 -13.83 -4.88
N PRO A 144 13.16 -13.76 -5.65
CA PRO A 144 13.99 -12.55 -5.71
C PRO A 144 13.16 -11.33 -6.10
N PHE A 145 13.36 -10.17 -5.44
CA PHE A 145 12.58 -8.96 -5.73
C PHE A 145 12.71 -8.52 -7.19
N GLN A 146 13.90 -8.64 -7.78
CA GLN A 146 14.17 -8.37 -9.19
C GLN A 146 13.33 -9.22 -10.19
N ASN A 147 12.70 -10.30 -9.73
CA ASN A 147 11.83 -11.17 -10.53
C ASN A 147 10.34 -10.76 -10.43
N LEU A 148 10.01 -9.65 -9.77
CA LEU A 148 8.67 -9.07 -9.81
C LEU A 148 8.35 -8.54 -11.21
N GLU A 149 7.09 -8.66 -11.61
CA GLU A 149 6.64 -8.28 -12.95
C GLU A 149 6.17 -6.83 -12.96
N VAL A 150 6.62 -6.06 -13.95
CA VAL A 150 6.05 -4.74 -14.24
C VAL A 150 4.87 -4.90 -15.19
N LEU A 151 3.68 -4.60 -14.72
CA LEU A 151 2.43 -4.71 -15.47
C LEU A 151 1.80 -3.33 -15.73
N VAL A 152 1.02 -3.26 -16.80
CA VAL A 152 0.36 -2.05 -17.29
C VAL A 152 -1.13 -2.30 -17.48
N TRP A 153 -1.93 -1.39 -16.95
CA TRP A 153 -3.37 -1.34 -17.11
C TRP A 153 -3.81 0.00 -17.68
N ARG A 154 -4.85 -0.02 -18.51
CA ARG A 154 -5.58 1.16 -18.98
C ARG A 154 -7.04 1.01 -18.55
N ASN A 155 -7.58 1.98 -17.82
CA ASN A 155 -8.97 1.95 -17.32
C ASN A 155 -9.32 0.62 -16.63
N LEU A 156 -8.47 0.20 -15.67
CA LEU A 156 -8.52 -1.09 -14.95
C LEU A 156 -8.35 -2.36 -15.82
N SER A 157 -8.28 -2.26 -17.15
CA SER A 157 -8.05 -3.39 -18.06
C SER A 157 -6.55 -3.60 -18.26
N PHE A 158 -6.07 -4.83 -18.08
CA PHE A 158 -4.67 -5.18 -18.35
C PHE A 158 -4.36 -5.08 -19.84
N ILE A 159 -3.26 -4.40 -20.20
CA ILE A 159 -2.83 -4.22 -21.60
C ILE A 159 -1.45 -4.83 -21.92
N GLY A 160 -0.67 -5.21 -20.90
CA GLY A 160 0.60 -5.92 -21.08
C GLY A 160 1.62 -5.60 -19.98
N GLY A 161 2.87 -6.00 -20.17
CA GLY A 161 3.95 -5.79 -19.19
C GLY A 161 5.21 -5.18 -19.80
N CYS A 162 6.04 -4.58 -18.95
CA CYS A 162 7.28 -3.90 -19.35
C CYS A 162 8.55 -4.77 -19.16
N GLY A 163 8.39 -6.02 -18.74
CA GLY A 163 9.49 -6.95 -18.46
C GLY A 163 9.99 -6.86 -17.02
N ASN A 164 11.28 -7.12 -16.83
CA ASN A 164 11.90 -7.30 -15.51
C ASN A 164 12.43 -6.00 -14.92
N LEU A 165 12.57 -5.99 -13.59
CA LEU A 165 13.22 -4.90 -12.85
C LEU A 165 14.75 -4.97 -12.93
N ASN A 166 15.38 -3.80 -13.00
CA ASN A 166 16.79 -3.60 -12.69
C ASN A 166 16.92 -2.94 -11.31
N VAL A 167 17.30 -3.72 -10.30
CA VAL A 167 17.45 -3.27 -8.91
C VAL A 167 18.92 -2.93 -8.63
N GLN A 168 19.17 -1.74 -8.11
CA GLN A 168 20.49 -1.30 -7.65
C GLN A 168 20.32 -0.65 -6.28
N THR A 169 20.90 -1.28 -5.24
CA THR A 169 20.65 -0.96 -3.83
C THR A 169 19.15 -0.86 -3.54
N ASN A 170 18.64 0.33 -3.20
CA ASN A 170 17.23 0.56 -2.89
C ASN A 170 16.43 1.18 -4.05
N THR A 171 17.01 1.24 -5.25
CA THR A 171 16.37 1.81 -6.45
C THR A 171 16.01 0.71 -7.45
N ALA A 172 14.72 0.56 -7.73
CA ALA A 172 14.20 -0.25 -8.82
C ALA A 172 14.01 0.60 -10.09
N ASN A 173 14.43 0.08 -11.24
CA ASN A 173 14.32 0.77 -12.53
C ASN A 173 13.71 -0.17 -13.58
N TRP A 174 12.88 0.37 -14.47
CA TRP A 174 12.31 -0.39 -15.59
C TRP A 174 12.01 0.51 -16.79
N ILE A 175 11.81 -0.11 -17.95
CA ILE A 175 11.55 0.59 -19.22
C ILE A 175 10.36 -0.07 -19.92
N CYS A 176 9.35 0.72 -20.25
CA CYS A 176 8.18 0.29 -21.00
C CYS A 176 8.31 0.71 -22.47
N GLU A 177 8.55 -0.24 -23.37
CA GLU A 177 8.70 0.02 -24.81
C GLU A 177 7.35 0.29 -25.50
N LYS A 178 7.18 1.47 -26.10
CA LYS A 178 5.95 1.90 -26.80
C LYS A 178 5.70 1.17 -28.12
N ASN A 179 6.68 0.39 -28.59
CA ASN A 179 6.48 -0.51 -29.72
C ASN A 179 5.80 -1.81 -29.30
N THR A 180 5.97 -2.22 -28.03
CA THR A 180 5.28 -3.37 -27.42
C THR A 180 3.93 -2.97 -26.83
N LEU A 181 3.85 -1.77 -26.24
CA LEU A 181 2.63 -1.20 -25.64
C LEU A 181 2.29 0.16 -26.28
N PRO A 182 1.67 0.21 -27.48
CA PRO A 182 1.42 1.44 -28.22
C PRO A 182 0.59 2.49 -27.47
N ASP A 183 -0.33 2.06 -26.60
CA ASP A 183 -1.18 2.92 -25.79
C ASP A 183 -0.37 3.87 -24.88
N LEU A 184 0.86 3.49 -24.49
CA LEU A 184 1.75 4.34 -23.69
C LEU A 184 2.18 5.62 -24.42
N ARG A 185 1.94 5.74 -25.73
CA ARG A 185 2.08 7.01 -26.47
C ARG A 185 1.13 8.10 -25.95
N GLU A 186 0.02 7.70 -25.32
CA GLU A 186 -0.97 8.63 -24.75
C GLU A 186 -0.52 9.23 -23.41
N LEU A 187 0.53 8.72 -22.75
CA LEU A 187 1.06 9.30 -21.50
C LEU A 187 1.48 10.77 -21.67
N SER A 188 1.97 11.13 -22.85
CA SER A 188 2.26 12.52 -23.27
C SER A 188 1.06 13.49 -23.20
N LYS A 189 -0.17 12.98 -23.05
CA LYS A 189 -1.42 13.74 -22.94
C LYS A 189 -2.01 13.73 -21.52
N THR A 190 -1.36 13.06 -20.57
CA THR A 190 -1.85 12.96 -19.19
C THR A 190 -1.68 14.30 -18.46
N GLU A 191 -2.65 14.66 -17.64
CA GLU A 191 -2.71 15.96 -16.96
C GLU A 191 -2.02 15.90 -15.59
N SER A 192 -2.15 14.74 -14.94
CA SER A 192 -1.66 14.53 -13.58
C SER A 192 -1.20 13.09 -13.35
N ILE A 193 -0.35 12.95 -12.33
CA ILE A 193 0.30 11.71 -11.94
C ILE A 193 0.30 11.58 -10.42
N SER A 194 0.22 10.36 -9.91
CA SER A 194 0.54 10.04 -8.52
C SER A 194 1.32 8.73 -8.44
N VAL A 195 1.98 8.51 -7.31
CA VAL A 195 2.72 7.29 -6.99
C VAL A 195 2.18 6.72 -5.68
N GLU A 196 1.78 5.45 -5.71
CA GLU A 196 1.24 4.73 -4.55
C GLU A 196 2.12 3.50 -4.28
N ALA A 197 2.58 3.33 -3.04
CA ALA A 197 3.11 2.08 -2.52
C ALA A 197 2.11 1.53 -1.51
N THR A 198 1.62 0.30 -1.67
CA THR A 198 0.78 -0.33 -0.65
C THR A 198 1.26 -1.72 -0.25
N THR A 199 0.91 -2.09 0.98
CA THR A 199 0.88 -3.49 1.37
C THR A 199 -0.31 -3.82 2.26
N GLN A 200 -0.67 -5.10 2.33
CA GLN A 200 -1.65 -5.61 3.29
C GLN A 200 -1.05 -6.74 4.13
N ASN A 201 -0.54 -6.44 5.33
CA ASN A 201 0.06 -7.44 6.22
C ASN A 201 -0.86 -7.71 7.42
N LYS A 202 -1.15 -8.98 7.73
CA LYS A 202 -2.00 -9.43 8.86
C LYS A 202 -3.36 -8.71 8.94
N GLY A 203 -3.93 -8.32 7.79
CA GLY A 203 -5.21 -7.60 7.70
C GLY A 203 -5.12 -6.07 7.88
N ILE A 204 -3.93 -5.50 8.11
CA ILE A 204 -3.71 -4.04 8.13
C ILE A 204 -3.20 -3.61 6.76
N ARG A 205 -3.80 -2.56 6.17
CA ARG A 205 -3.30 -1.93 4.95
C ARG A 205 -2.33 -0.79 5.32
N TYR A 206 -1.15 -0.82 4.73
CA TYR A 206 -0.16 0.25 4.78
C TYR A 206 -0.09 0.89 3.40
N SER A 207 0.07 2.20 3.35
CA SER A 207 0.12 2.96 2.11
C SER A 207 1.02 4.18 2.24
N ASP A 208 1.85 4.42 1.24
CA ASP A 208 2.60 5.65 1.05
C ASP A 208 2.27 6.26 -0.33
N CYS A 209 2.31 7.59 -0.43
CA CYS A 209 1.66 8.35 -1.50
C CYS A 209 2.39 9.64 -1.86
N ARG A 210 2.69 9.83 -3.15
CA ARG A 210 3.21 11.08 -3.72
C ARG A 210 2.46 11.58 -4.94
#